data_AF-A0A381ICF5-F1
#
_entry.id   AF-A0A381ICF5-F1
#
_cell.length_a   1.000
_cell.length_b   1.000
_cell.length_c   1.000
_cell.angle_alpha   90.00
_cell.angle_beta   90.00
_cell.angle_gamma   90.00
#
_symmetry.space_group_name_H-M   'P 1'
#
loop_
_entity.id
_entity.type
_entity.pdbx_description
1 polymer ?
#
loop_
_entity_poly.entity_id
_entity_poly.type
_entity_poly.pdbx_seq_one_letter_code
_entity_poly.pdbx_strand_id
1 'polypeptide(L)'
;MENLYAVGEISCTGVHGANRLASNSLLEGLVFSKRAAKNINSVIDNVKVKFIDVPDMDIDIEQVKKENKILVIKEIERTSEDFGDELFDY
;
A
#
# COMPACT_ATOMS: atom_id res chain seq x y z
N MET A 1 6.61 3.39 -11.80
CA MET A 1 6.67 4.58 -10.95
C MET A 1 8.12 4.97 -10.77
N GLU A 2 8.45 6.25 -10.87
CA GLU A 2 9.81 6.73 -10.58
C GLU A 2 10.12 6.57 -9.08
N ASN A 3 11.38 6.26 -8.77
CA ASN A 3 11.89 6.09 -7.40
C ASN A 3 11.16 5.02 -6.55
N LEU A 4 10.38 4.13 -7.17
CA LEU A 4 9.77 2.97 -6.53
C LEU A 4 10.43 1.69 -7.03
N TYR A 5 10.99 0.92 -6.10
CA TYR A 5 11.71 -0.31 -6.39
C TYR A 5 10.97 -1.49 -5.76
N ALA A 6 10.96 -2.61 -6.47
CA ALA A 6 10.50 -3.91 -5.98
C ALA A 6 11.57 -4.94 -6.33
N VAL A 7 11.89 -5.85 -5.40
CA VAL A 7 12.90 -6.90 -5.59
C VAL A 7 12.45 -8.21 -4.98
N GLY A 8 12.96 -9.33 -5.48
CA GLY A 8 12.60 -10.66 -4.99
C GLY A 8 11.19 -11.08 -5.40
N GLU A 9 10.49 -11.81 -4.54
CA GLU A 9 9.21 -12.46 -4.87
C GLU A 9 8.08 -11.48 -5.22
N ILE A 10 8.09 -10.28 -4.65
CA ILE A 10 7.12 -9.23 -4.99
C ILE A 10 7.38 -8.61 -6.38
N SER A 11 8.55 -8.85 -6.97
CA SER A 11 8.94 -8.28 -8.26
C SER A 11 8.76 -9.28 -9.40
N CYS A 12 8.13 -8.82 -10.49
CA CYS A 12 8.05 -9.58 -11.74
C CYS A 12 9.24 -9.20 -12.65
N THR A 13 10.46 -9.61 -12.25
CA THR A 13 11.70 -9.27 -12.97
C THR A 13 11.79 -9.87 -14.37
N GLY A 14 10.96 -10.88 -14.67
CA GLY A 14 11.02 -11.68 -15.90
C GLY A 14 12.07 -12.79 -15.89
N VAL A 15 12.92 -12.90 -14.85
CA VAL A 15 14.02 -13.88 -14.79
C VAL A 15 13.52 -15.33 -14.73
N HIS A 16 12.37 -15.57 -14.08
CA HIS A 16 11.82 -16.92 -13.94
C HIS A 16 10.97 -17.38 -15.13
N GLY A 17 10.66 -16.49 -16.08
CA GLY A 17 9.78 -16.81 -17.21
C GLY A 17 8.47 -17.50 -16.77
N ALA A 18 8.08 -18.55 -17.48
CA ALA A 18 6.90 -19.35 -17.15
C ALA A 18 7.14 -20.39 -16.03
N ASN A 19 8.39 -20.77 -15.77
CA ASN A 19 8.76 -21.84 -14.85
C ASN A 19 9.93 -21.42 -13.97
N ARG A 20 9.63 -21.21 -12.69
CA ARG A 20 10.61 -20.88 -11.68
C ARG A 20 11.44 -22.10 -11.30
N LEU A 21 12.73 -22.08 -11.64
CA LEU A 21 13.70 -23.08 -11.16
C LEU A 21 13.90 -22.93 -9.64
N ALA A 22 13.90 -24.06 -8.94
CA ALA A 22 14.17 -24.10 -7.51
C ALA A 22 15.56 -23.53 -7.18
N SER A 23 15.71 -22.94 -5.99
CA SER A 23 16.96 -22.37 -5.44
C SER A 23 17.50 -21.07 -6.07
N ASN A 24 16.96 -20.59 -7.19
CA ASN A 24 17.39 -19.30 -7.79
C ASN A 24 16.73 -18.07 -7.14
N SER A 25 15.68 -18.30 -6.35
CA SER A 25 14.87 -17.30 -5.66
C SER A 25 15.67 -16.38 -4.72
N LEU A 26 16.52 -17.00 -3.91
CA LEU A 26 17.32 -16.27 -2.93
C LEU A 26 18.41 -15.44 -3.61
N LEU A 27 19.05 -16.03 -4.62
CA LEU A 27 20.08 -15.36 -5.41
C LEU A 27 19.50 -14.18 -6.19
N GLU A 28 18.30 -14.34 -6.76
CA GLU A 28 17.56 -13.25 -7.39
C GLU A 28 17.38 -12.08 -6.41
N GLY A 29 16.79 -12.35 -5.24
CA GLY A 29 16.57 -11.33 -4.20
C GLY A 29 17.87 -10.59 -3.85
N LEU A 30 18.96 -11.31 -3.62
CA LEU A 30 20.27 -10.73 -3.28
C LEU A 30 20.86 -9.86 -4.41
N VAL A 31 20.83 -10.35 -5.66
CA VAL A 31 21.41 -9.65 -6.79
C VAL A 31 20.62 -8.39 -7.13
N PHE A 32 19.29 -8.49 -7.20
CA PHE A 32 18.45 -7.36 -7.55
C PHE A 32 18.37 -6.32 -6.43
N SER A 33 18.33 -6.72 -5.15
CA SER A 33 18.41 -5.78 -4.03
C SER A 33 19.72 -4.98 -4.04
N LYS A 34 20.87 -5.62 -4.28
CA LYS A 34 22.16 -4.93 -4.39
C LYS A 34 22.18 -3.93 -5.54
N ARG A 35 21.58 -4.27 -6.69
CA ARG A 35 21.47 -3.38 -7.85
C ARG A 35 20.55 -2.19 -7.56
N ALA A 36 19.39 -2.45 -6.94
CA ALA A 36 18.46 -1.40 -6.52
C ALA A 36 19.13 -0.43 -5.54
N ALA A 37 19.77 -0.95 -4.49
CA ALA A 37 20.48 -0.12 -3.52
C ALA A 37 21.58 0.74 -4.16
N LYS A 38 22.36 0.19 -5.09
CA LYS A 38 23.37 0.96 -5.83
C LYS A 38 22.74 2.09 -6.65
N ASN A 39 21.62 1.81 -7.32
CA ASN A 39 20.93 2.82 -8.11
C ASN A 39 20.32 3.92 -7.24
N ILE A 40 19.61 3.54 -6.16
CA ILE A 40 19.07 4.46 -5.15
C ILE A 40 20.19 5.39 -4.66
N ASN A 41 21.30 4.83 -4.18
CA ASN A 41 22.42 5.65 -3.67
C ASN A 41 23.04 6.57 -4.72
N SER A 42 22.96 6.23 -6.02
CA SER A 42 23.48 7.10 -7.09
C SER A 42 22.56 8.26 -7.46
N VAL A 43 21.27 8.19 -7.11
CA VAL A 43 20.28 9.19 -7.50
C VAL A 43 19.65 9.93 -6.33
N ILE A 44 19.77 9.41 -5.10
CA ILE A 44 19.02 9.88 -3.93
C ILE A 44 19.21 11.37 -3.66
N ASP A 45 20.42 11.89 -3.81
CA ASP A 45 20.73 13.32 -3.61
C ASP A 45 20.05 14.24 -4.63
N ASN A 46 19.66 13.69 -5.79
CA ASN A 46 19.01 14.42 -6.88
C ASN A 46 17.48 14.21 -6.89
N VAL A 47 16.93 13.41 -5.97
CA VAL A 47 15.48 13.18 -5.88
C VAL A 47 14.81 14.43 -5.32
N LYS A 48 13.92 15.04 -6.11
CA LYS A 48 13.08 16.15 -5.64
C LYS A 48 12.03 15.63 -4.67
N VAL A 49 12.23 15.87 -3.39
CA VAL A 49 11.23 15.57 -2.35
C VAL A 49 10.15 16.64 -2.39
N LYS A 50 8.89 16.21 -2.53
CA LYS A 50 7.74 17.08 -2.33
C LYS A 50 7.37 17.04 -0.85
N PHE A 51 7.67 18.12 -0.15
CA PHE A 51 7.10 18.35 1.17
C PHE A 51 5.66 18.81 0.95
N ILE A 52 4.72 18.06 1.51
CA ILE A 52 3.32 18.44 1.54
C ILE A 52 3.08 18.91 2.96
N ASP A 53 2.69 20.17 3.12
CA ASP A 53 2.21 20.66 4.40
C ASP A 53 0.96 19.86 4.74
N VAL A 54 1.08 19.04 5.78
CA VAL A 54 -0.06 18.32 6.31
C VAL A 54 -0.90 19.37 7.03
N PRO A 55 -2.18 19.54 6.66
CA PRO A 55 -3.04 20.49 7.36
C PRO A 55 -3.07 20.13 8.84
N ASP A 56 -3.08 21.15 9.68
CA ASP A 56 -3.25 20.95 11.11
C ASP A 56 -4.61 20.31 11.33
N MET A 57 -4.59 19.03 11.69
CA MET A 57 -5.80 18.24 11.90
C MET A 57 -6.24 18.45 13.34
N ASP A 58 -6.76 19.65 13.63
CA ASP A 58 -7.55 19.91 14.83
C ASP A 58 -8.92 19.23 14.69
N ILE A 59 -8.87 17.90 14.66
CA ILE A 59 -10.01 17.03 14.39
C ILE A 59 -10.24 16.17 15.62
N ASP A 60 -11.45 16.22 16.16
CA ASP A 60 -11.88 15.32 17.22
C ASP A 60 -11.97 13.88 16.69
N ILE A 61 -11.07 13.03 17.18
CA ILE A 61 -11.01 11.61 16.84
C ILE A 61 -12.35 10.91 17.13
N GLU A 62 -13.06 11.31 18.20
CA GLU A 62 -14.34 10.69 18.55
C GLU A 62 -15.46 11.09 17.58
N GLN A 63 -15.43 12.33 17.06
CA GLN A 63 -16.34 12.74 16.01
C GLN A 63 -16.10 11.95 14.72
N VAL A 64 -14.85 11.83 14.26
CA VAL A 64 -14.50 11.10 13.03
C VAL A 64 -14.89 9.63 13.12
N LYS A 65 -14.70 8.98 14.28
CA LYS A 65 -15.14 7.60 14.48
C LYS A 65 -16.65 7.44 14.34
N LYS A 66 -17.44 8.36 14.90
CA LYS A 66 -18.91 8.33 14.80
C LYS A 66 -19.35 8.50 13.34
N GLU A 67 -18.75 9.44 12.62
CA GLU A 67 -19.03 9.67 11.20
C GLU A 67 -18.69 8.44 10.35
N ASN A 68 -17.50 7.85 10.55
CA ASN A 68 -17.10 6.64 9.85
C ASN A 68 -18.01 5.45 10.14
N LYS A 69 -18.48 5.28 11.40
CA LYS A 69 -19.47 4.25 11.75
C LYS A 69 -20.74 4.42 10.92
N ILE A 70 -21.27 5.64 10.83
CA ILE A 70 -22.48 5.93 10.05
C ILE A 70 -22.24 5.66 8.55
N LEU A 71 -21.09 6.06 7.99
CA LEU A 71 -20.78 5.83 6.58
C LEU A 71 -20.72 4.33 6.24
N VAL A 72 -20.08 3.53 7.09
CA VAL A 72 -20.00 2.08 6.92
C VAL A 72 -21.40 1.45 6.97
N ILE A 73 -22.23 1.84 7.94
CA ILE A 73 -23.59 1.31 8.08
C ILE A 73 -24.43 1.64 6.85
N LYS A 74 -24.42 2.91 6.41
CA LYS A 74 -25.15 3.33 5.20
C LYS A 74 -24.71 2.57 3.96
N GLU A 75 -23.42 2.31 3.80
CA GLU A 75 -22.91 1.56 2.65
C GLU A 75 -23.32 0.08 2.72
N ILE A 76 -23.39 -0.50 3.91
CA ILE A 76 -23.92 -1.86 4.13
C ILE A 76 -25.41 -1.90 3.75
N GLU A 77 -26.24 -0.99 4.26
CA GLU A 77 -27.67 -0.89 3.91
C GLU A 77 -27.90 -0.69 2.41
N ARG A 78 -27.09 0.15 1.76
CA ARG A 78 -27.16 0.37 0.30
C ARG A 78 -26.87 -0.89 -0.49
N THR A 79 -26.00 -1.75 0.02
CA THR A 79 -25.51 -2.95 -0.67
C THR A 79 -26.31 -4.20 -0.29
N SER A 80 -27.02 -4.17 0.84
CA SER A 80 -27.77 -5.29 1.38
C SER A 80 -29.26 -4.94 1.45
N GLU A 81 -30.06 -5.54 0.57
CA GLU A 81 -31.52 -5.27 0.43
C GLU A 81 -32.35 -5.64 1.68
N ASP A 82 -31.77 -6.27 2.72
CA ASP A 82 -32.49 -7.00 3.78
C ASP A 82 -32.18 -6.61 5.25
N PHE A 83 -31.41 -5.55 5.53
CA PHE A 83 -30.88 -5.29 6.90
C PHE A 83 -31.42 -4.05 7.65
N GLY A 84 -32.53 -3.45 7.19
CA GLY A 84 -32.98 -2.13 7.66
C GLY A 84 -33.18 -1.93 9.18
N ASP A 85 -33.45 -3.00 9.94
CA ASP A 85 -33.91 -2.87 11.34
C ASP A 85 -32.97 -3.51 12.40
N GLU A 86 -31.99 -4.34 12.04
CA GLU A 86 -31.19 -5.10 13.03
C GLU A 86 -29.93 -4.38 13.56
N LEU A 87 -29.47 -3.32 12.88
CA LEU A 87 -28.17 -2.70 13.20
C LEU A 87 -28.24 -1.51 14.17
N PHE A 88 -29.43 -1.07 14.57
CA PHE A 88 -29.64 0.19 15.31
C PHE A 88 -29.82 0.06 16.84
N ASP A 89 -29.80 -1.16 17.39
CA ASP A 89 -30.13 -1.40 18.80
C ASP A 89 -28.96 -1.36 19.82
N TYR A 90 -27.79 -0.81 19.48
CA TYR A 90 -26.67 -0.64 20.43
C TYR A 90 -25.86 0.68 20.29
#